data_AF-A0A1B8NUZ2-F1
#
_entry.id   AF-A0A1B8NUZ2-F1
#
_cell.length_a   1.000
_cell.length_b   1.000
_cell.length_c   1.000
_cell.angle_alpha   90.00
_cell.angle_beta   90.00
_cell.angle_gamma   90.00
#
_symmetry.space_group_name_H-M   'P 1'
#
loop_
_entity.id
_entity.type
_entity.pdbx_description
1 polymer ?
#
loop_
_entity_poly.entity_id
_entity_poly.type
_entity_poly.pdbx_seq_one_letter_code
_entity_poly.pdbx_strand_id
1 'polypeptide(L)' 'MDAENEAPVIRLINGIFSEALRLSASDIHIEPFERELIVRLRVDGAMREISTRHACWRRC' A
#
# COMPACT_ATOMS: atom_id res chain seq x y z
N MET A 1 -9.83 -17.08 13.07
CA MET A 1 -9.73 -15.96 14.04
C MET A 1 -9.64 -14.67 13.24
N ASP A 2 -10.70 -13.87 13.31
CA ASP A 2 -10.77 -12.41 13.23
C ASP A 2 -10.32 -11.62 11.97
N ALA A 3 -9.96 -12.27 10.86
CA ALA A 3 -9.67 -11.53 9.62
C ALA A 3 -10.88 -10.74 9.06
N GLU A 4 -12.12 -11.14 9.39
CA GLU A 4 -13.34 -10.52 8.83
C GLU A 4 -13.78 -9.24 9.57
N ASN A 5 -13.34 -9.04 10.82
CA ASN A 5 -13.64 -7.82 11.59
C ASN A 5 -12.48 -6.81 11.58
N GLU A 6 -11.41 -7.12 10.84
CA GLU A 6 -10.26 -6.24 10.75
C GLU A 6 -10.60 -4.99 9.93
N ALA A 7 -10.29 -3.80 10.47
CA ALA A 7 -10.59 -2.53 9.82
C ALA A 7 -9.96 -2.48 8.41
N PRO A 8 -10.64 -1.89 7.40
CA PRO A 8 -10.16 -1.90 6.01
C PRO A 8 -8.73 -1.37 5.84
N VAL A 9 -8.35 -0.38 6.67
CA VAL A 9 -7.00 0.19 6.68
C VAL A 9 -5.94 -0.83 7.09
N ILE A 10 -6.22 -1.69 8.06
CA ILE A 10 -5.25 -2.68 8.54
C ILE A 10 -5.03 -3.73 7.45
N ARG A 11 -6.09 -4.17 6.76
CA ARG A 11 -5.98 -5.09 5.62
C ARG A 11 -5.16 -4.51 4.47
N LEU A 12 -5.34 -3.22 4.17
CA LEU A 12 -4.54 -2.52 3.17
C LEU A 12 -3.05 -2.55 3.54
N ILE A 13 -2.72 -2.20 4.79
CA ILE A 13 -1.35 -2.20 5.28
C ILE A 13 -0.74 -3.60 5.26
N ASN A 14 -1.48 -4.61 5.72
CA ASN A 14 -1.07 -6.02 5.66
C ASN A 14 -0.82 -6.49 4.21
N GLY A 15 -1.63 -6.04 3.26
CA GLY A 15 -1.44 -6.30 1.83
C GLY A 15 -0.14 -5.69 1.30
N ILE A 16 0.15 -4.42 1.65
CA ILE A 16 1.40 -3.75 1.27
C ILE A 16 2.61 -4.48 1.83
N PHE A 17 2.59 -4.87 3.11
CA PHE A 17 3.69 -5.62 3.73
C PHE A 17 3.88 -6.99 3.09
N SER A 18 2.79 -7.71 2.83
CA SER A 18 2.86 -9.02 2.17
C SER A 18 3.52 -8.91 0.79
N GLU A 19 3.19 -7.87 0.03
CA GLU A 19 3.79 -7.61 -1.28
C GLU A 19 5.26 -7.21 -1.17
N ALA A 20 5.61 -6.35 -0.21
CA ALA A 20 6.99 -5.94 0.04
C ALA A 20 7.87 -7.15 0.40
N LEU A 21 7.38 -8.05 1.26
CA LEU A 21 8.08 -9.28 1.62
C LEU A 21 8.23 -10.22 0.42
N ARG A 22 7.16 -10.41 -0.36
CA ARG A 22 7.18 -11.23 -1.59
C ARG A 22 8.21 -10.75 -2.60
N LEU A 23 8.36 -9.42 -2.72
CA LEU A 23 9.32 -8.78 -3.61
C LEU A 23 10.69 -8.55 -2.97
N SER A 24 10.91 -8.93 -1.70
CA SER A 24 12.13 -8.64 -0.95
C SER A 24 12.53 -7.15 -1.01
N ALA A 25 11.53 -6.27 -0.88
CA ALA A 25 11.74 -4.83 -0.90
C ALA A 25 12.52 -4.36 0.34
N SER A 26 13.49 -3.47 0.16
CA SER A 26 14.25 -2.85 1.25
C SER A 26 13.50 -1.70 1.91
N ASP A 27 12.74 -0.95 1.12
CA ASP A 27 12.04 0.26 1.56
C ASP A 27 10.61 0.27 1.03
N ILE A 28 9.70 0.72 1.89
CA ILE A 28 8.30 0.98 1.54
C ILE A 28 8.06 2.49 1.71
N HIS A 29 7.79 3.18 0.61
CA HIS A 29 7.42 4.59 0.59
C HIS A 29 5.90 4.70 0.43
N ILE A 30 5.25 5.42 1.35
CA ILE A 30 3.81 5.69 1.32
C ILE A 30 3.64 7.20 1.22
N GLU A 31 3.10 7.67 0.09
CA GLU A 31 2.97 9.09 -0.24
C GLU A 31 1.50 9.46 -0.44
N PRO A 32 0.89 10.10 0.57
CA PRO A 32 -0.46 10.60 0.45
C PRO A 32 -0.48 11.88 -0.39
N PHE A 33 -1.30 11.89 -1.44
CA PHE A 33 -1.65 13.07 -2.21
C PHE A 33 -3.11 13.46 -1.93
N GLU A 34 -3.53 14.62 -2.42
CA GLU A 34 -4.88 15.16 -2.19
C GLU A 34 -6.00 14.20 -2.63
N ARG A 35 -5.78 13.40 -3.68
CA ARG A 35 -6.82 12.58 -4.32
C ARG A 35 -6.44 11.11 -4.49
N GLU A 36 -5.21 10.76 -4.14
CA GLU A 36 -4.66 9.42 -4.33
C GLU A 36 -3.60 9.11 -3.28
N LEU A 37 -3.36 7.81 -3.08
CA LEU A 37 -2.27 7.31 -2.27
C LEU A 37 -1.32 6.58 -3.20
N ILE A 38 -0.08 7.03 -3.26
CA ILE A 38 0.95 6.35 -4.05
C ILE A 38 1.81 5.54 -3.09
N VAL A 39 1.99 4.26 -3.40
CA VAL A 39 2.90 3.38 -2.67
C VAL A 39 4.02 2.96 -3.61
N ARG A 40 5.26 3.10 -3.17
CA ARG A 40 6.46 2.71 -3.92
C ARG A 40 7.30 1.75 -3.09
N LEU A 41 7.85 0.74 -3.73
CA LEU A 41 8.75 -0.24 -3.13
C LEU A 41 10.13 -0.08 -3.74
N ARG A 42 11.17 -0.05 -2.91
CA ARG A 42 12.54 -0.23 -3.39
C ARG A 42 12.88 -1.71 -3.38
N VAL A 43 13.13 -2.26 -4.56
CA VAL A 43 13.53 -3.67 -4.74
C VAL A 43 14.87 -3.67 -5.45
N ASP A 44 15.89 -4.27 -4.84
CA ASP A 44 17.25 -4.35 -5.39
C ASP A 44 17.81 -2.99 -5.84
N GLY A 45 17.51 -1.93 -5.08
CA GLY A 45 17.94 -0.57 -5.36
C GLY A 45 17.05 0.22 -6.33
N ALA A 46 16.19 -0.44 -7.11
CA ALA A 46 15.27 0.20 -8.05
C ALA A 46 13.93 0.56 -7.37
N MET A 47 13.40 1.75 -7.67
CA MET A 47 12.04 2.12 -7.24
C MET A 47 10.99 1.55 -8.18
N ARG A 48 9.97 0.89 -7.61
CA ARG A 48 8.80 0.37 -8.33
C ARG A 48 7.54 0.94 -7.70
N GLU A 49 6.64 1.46 -8.53
CA GLU A 49 5.35 1.97 -8.08
C GLU A 49 4.32 0.83 -8.06
N ILE A 50 3.64 0.68 -6.92
CA ILE A 50 2.49 -0.19 -6.74
C ILE A 50 1.27 0.71 -6.48
N SER A 51 0.90 1.50 -7.48
CA SER A 51 -0.20 2.46 -7.39
C SER A 51 -1.47 1.77 -6.93
N THR A 52 -1.99 2.20 -5.78
CA THR A 52 -3.26 1.73 -5.25
C THR A 52 -4.35 2.63 -5.80
N ARG A 53 -5.07 2.15 -6.83
CA ARG A 53 -6.23 2.83 -7.41
C ARG A 53 -7.40 2.79 -6.41
N HIS A 54 -7.35 3.62 -5.39
CA HIS A 54 -8.56 4.09 -4.73
C HIS A 54 -8.67 5.57 -5.02
N ALA A 55 -9.27 5.84 -6.19
CA ALA A 55 -9.74 7.15 -6.56
C ALA A 55 -10.45 7.76 -5.36
N CYS A 56 -9.85 8.83 -4.84
CA CYS A 56 -10.53 9.98 -4.28
C CYS A 56 -11.94 9.66 -3.78
N TRP A 57 -12.04 9.35 -2.49
CA TRP A 57 -13.20 9.57 -1.63
C TRP A 57 -14.38 10.22 -2.39
N ARG A 58 -15.19 9.38 -3.05
CA ARG A 58 -16.42 9.83 -3.74
C ARG A 58 -17.51 10.04 -2.70
N ARG A 59 -17.33 11.05 -1.86
CA ARG A 59 -18.32 12.04 -1.41
C ARG A 59 -17.81 12.69 -0.12
N CYS A 60 -18.06 14.00 -0.06
CA CYS A 60 -18.25 14.76 1.16
C CYS A 60 -18.97 13.98 2.27
#